data_AF-A0A078AUI2-F1
#
_entry.id   AF-A0A078AUI2-F1
#
_cell.length_a   1.000
_cell.length_b   1.000
_cell.length_c   1.000
_cell.angle_alpha   90.00
_cell.angle_beta   90.00
_cell.angle_gamma   90.00
#
_symmetry.space_group_name_H-M   'P 1'
#
loop_
_entity.id
_entity.type
_entity.pdbx_description
1 polymer ?
#
loop_
_entity_poly.entity_id
_entity_poly.type
_entity_poly.pdbx_seq_one_letter_code
_entity_poly.pdbx_strand_id
1 'polypeptide(L)'
;MKIFSFLRIYDGFSFLVQMLAGVFKDLKYFLIFFLIFIIQFGIIFLVLFKAKEIDEYNGMNKLAYFLMAFRISSGDFQLDDFHSQENGLVVLTWLIWLVAVMTLYIVFMNFIITVISESYERVMQKLVLESYILKANMIFEREQFFTKDDFKNTKYFPSYIVVRRPLNATIKEDGEWQGFIKDLKNTIRTTAVKSKADIIQNSNLINQELSQILDEKITRLNQKHDLTQENSKQLDDQVKGLDLQGKGLDAQVKGLNANVLKIQKDMEFIKSSLSQILQNQNQLPRIEF
;
A
#
# COMPACT_ATOMS: atom_id res chain seq x y z
N MET A 1 16.85 41.27 -14.88
CA MET A 1 17.23 39.91 -14.42
C MET A 1 18.72 39.54 -14.57
N LYS A 2 19.62 40.37 -15.14
CA LYS A 2 21.07 40.02 -15.20
C LYS A 2 21.82 40.18 -13.86
N ILE A 3 21.41 41.12 -13.01
CA ILE A 3 22.04 41.36 -11.70
C ILE A 3 21.85 40.17 -10.74
N PHE A 4 20.66 39.56 -10.72
CA PHE A 4 20.40 38.35 -9.93
C PHE A 4 21.24 37.15 -10.37
N SER A 5 21.66 37.09 -11.63
CA SER A 5 22.59 36.04 -12.09
C SER A 5 23.97 36.14 -11.44
N PHE A 6 24.46 37.34 -11.13
CA PHE A 6 25.76 37.52 -10.45
C PHE A 6 25.69 37.19 -8.96
N LEU A 7 24.53 37.42 -8.31
CA LEU A 7 24.29 37.06 -6.91
C LEU A 7 24.32 35.54 -6.69
N ARG A 8 24.12 34.76 -7.74
CA ARG A 8 24.20 33.29 -7.74
C ARG A 8 25.58 32.73 -7.36
N ILE A 9 26.64 33.53 -7.47
CA ILE A 9 28.01 33.12 -7.10
C ILE A 9 28.13 32.93 -5.58
N TYR A 10 27.35 33.67 -4.78
CA TYR A 10 27.39 33.60 -3.33
C TYR A 10 26.45 32.51 -2.82
N ASP A 11 26.95 31.63 -1.97
CA ASP A 11 26.21 30.44 -1.51
C ASP A 11 24.84 30.77 -0.89
N GLY A 12 24.74 31.80 -0.05
CA GLY A 12 23.47 32.21 0.56
C GLY A 12 22.46 32.83 -0.42
N PHE A 13 22.94 33.62 -1.39
CA PHE A 13 22.07 34.24 -2.39
C PHE A 13 21.71 33.28 -3.53
N SER A 14 22.54 32.28 -3.81
CA SER A 14 22.28 31.26 -4.82
C SER A 14 20.95 30.55 -4.56
N PHE A 15 20.69 30.18 -3.30
CA PHE A 15 19.43 29.56 -2.90
C PHE A 15 18.23 30.49 -3.16
N LEU A 16 18.31 31.75 -2.72
CA LEU A 16 17.24 32.73 -2.91
C LEU A 16 16.93 32.98 -4.39
N VAL A 17 17.97 33.08 -5.23
CA VAL A 17 17.81 33.30 -6.68
C VAL A 17 17.17 32.09 -7.36
N GLN A 18 17.54 30.86 -6.96
CA GLN A 18 16.94 29.64 -7.49
C GLN A 18 15.47 29.51 -7.07
N MET A 19 15.16 29.78 -5.80
CA MET A 19 13.79 29.79 -5.30
C MET A 19 12.94 30.80 -6.07
N LEU A 20 13.44 32.03 -6.23
CA LEU A 20 12.75 33.07 -6.97
C LEU A 20 12.48 32.64 -8.42
N ALA A 21 13.47 32.02 -9.08
CA ALA A 21 13.30 31.50 -10.44
C ALA A 21 12.26 30.37 -10.53
N GLY A 22 12.23 29.47 -9.54
CA GLY A 22 11.20 28.43 -9.40
C GLY A 22 9.81 29.04 -9.25
N VAL A 23 9.66 29.98 -8.31
CA VAL A 23 8.38 30.67 -8.07
C VAL A 23 7.87 31.37 -9.33
N PHE A 24 8.74 32.04 -10.11
CA PHE A 24 8.30 32.67 -11.37
C PHE A 24 7.77 31.67 -12.40
N LYS A 25 8.29 30.45 -12.43
CA LYS A 25 7.78 29.38 -13.31
C LYS A 25 6.40 28.92 -12.88
N ASP A 26 6.20 28.74 -11.58
CA ASP A 26 4.94 28.28 -10.99
C ASP A 26 3.87 29.39 -11.04
N LEU A 27 4.28 30.65 -10.87
CA LEU A 27 3.44 31.85 -10.96
C LEU A 27 2.76 32.03 -12.32
N LYS A 28 3.37 31.54 -13.41
CA LYS A 28 2.84 31.72 -14.78
C LYS A 28 1.40 31.20 -14.92
N TYR A 29 1.14 29.99 -14.44
CA TYR A 29 -0.18 29.36 -14.59
C TYR A 29 -1.23 30.08 -13.77
N PHE A 30 -0.86 30.57 -12.59
CA PHE A 30 -1.75 31.36 -11.77
C PHE A 30 -2.00 32.75 -12.30
N LEU A 31 -1.00 33.45 -12.84
CA LEU A 31 -1.23 34.77 -13.42
C LEU A 31 -2.31 34.72 -14.51
N ILE A 32 -2.36 33.64 -15.30
CA ILE A 32 -3.42 33.42 -16.28
C ILE A 32 -4.77 33.24 -15.59
N PHE A 33 -4.85 32.39 -14.57
CA PHE A 33 -6.08 32.17 -13.80
C PHE A 33 -6.56 33.44 -13.08
N PHE A 34 -5.64 34.19 -12.48
CA PHE A 34 -5.89 35.44 -11.78
C PHE A 34 -6.34 36.56 -12.74
N LEU A 35 -5.80 36.59 -13.96
CA LEU A 35 -6.25 37.50 -15.01
C LEU A 35 -7.74 37.28 -15.34
N ILE A 36 -8.22 36.02 -15.31
CA ILE A 36 -9.65 35.72 -15.50
C ILE A 36 -10.50 36.38 -14.40
N PHE A 37 -10.07 36.33 -13.13
CA PHE A 37 -10.75 37.01 -12.03
C PHE A 37 -10.73 38.53 -12.17
N ILE A 38 -9.59 39.12 -12.56
CA ILE A 38 -9.48 40.56 -12.81
C ILE A 38 -10.44 40.98 -13.93
N ILE A 39 -10.55 40.19 -15.00
CA ILE A 39 -11.47 40.47 -16.09
C ILE A 39 -12.92 40.36 -15.63
N GLN A 40 -13.27 39.30 -14.88
CA GLN A 40 -14.62 39.09 -14.35
C GLN A 40 -15.06 40.25 -13.44
N PHE A 41 -14.25 40.61 -12.45
CA PHE A 41 -14.56 41.72 -11.55
C PHE A 41 -14.46 43.09 -12.24
N GLY A 42 -13.55 43.26 -13.21
CA GLY A 42 -13.48 44.46 -14.05
C GLY A 42 -14.75 44.70 -14.85
N ILE A 43 -15.37 43.64 -15.39
CA ILE A 43 -16.68 43.72 -16.07
C ILE A 43 -17.80 44.06 -15.07
N ILE A 44 -17.79 43.45 -13.88
CA ILE A 44 -18.77 43.77 -12.81
C ILE A 44 -18.70 45.25 -12.45
N PHE A 45 -17.50 45.79 -12.24
CA PHE A 45 -17.32 47.22 -11.95
C PHE A 45 -17.72 48.11 -13.12
N LEU A 46 -17.38 47.75 -14.37
CA LEU A 46 -17.80 48.50 -15.55
C LEU A 46 -19.32 48.65 -15.63
N VAL A 47 -20.07 47.57 -15.35
CA VAL A 47 -21.54 47.59 -15.35
C VAL A 47 -22.07 48.42 -14.18
N LEU A 48 -21.49 48.25 -12.99
CA LEU A 48 -21.91 48.91 -11.75
C LEU A 48 -21.77 50.43 -11.82
N PHE A 49 -20.67 50.93 -12.40
CA PHE A 49 -20.39 52.36 -12.56
C PHE A 49 -20.93 52.94 -13.87
N LYS A 50 -21.76 52.18 -14.62
CA LYS A 50 -22.37 52.60 -15.89
C LYS A 50 -21.36 53.17 -16.92
N ALA A 51 -20.12 52.69 -16.90
CA ALA A 51 -19.01 53.21 -17.72
C ALA A 51 -18.80 54.74 -17.64
N LYS A 52 -19.10 55.36 -16.48
CA LYS A 52 -18.75 56.76 -16.23
C LYS A 52 -17.22 56.91 -16.27
N GLU A 53 -16.72 58.02 -16.80
CA GLU A 53 -15.28 58.29 -16.79
C GLU A 53 -14.81 58.48 -15.35
N ILE A 54 -13.71 57.80 -14.98
CA ILE A 54 -13.06 57.93 -13.68
C ILE A 54 -11.95 58.96 -13.86
N ASP A 55 -11.97 60.04 -13.08
CA ASP A 55 -11.04 61.17 -13.24
C ASP A 55 -9.57 60.76 -13.03
N GLU A 56 -9.32 59.76 -12.18
CA GLU A 56 -8.00 59.21 -11.87
C GLU A 56 -7.36 58.45 -13.06
N TYR A 57 -8.15 58.06 -14.06
CA TYR A 57 -7.70 57.33 -15.26
C TYR A 57 -8.08 58.04 -16.56
N ASN A 58 -8.19 59.38 -16.53
CA ASN A 58 -8.45 60.19 -17.72
C ASN A 58 -7.53 59.79 -18.90
N GLY A 59 -8.13 59.22 -19.95
CA GLY A 59 -7.43 58.70 -21.15
C GLY A 59 -7.41 57.18 -21.31
N MET A 60 -7.67 56.40 -20.25
CA MET A 60 -7.95 54.96 -20.33
C MET A 60 -9.45 54.77 -20.16
N ASN A 61 -10.15 54.45 -21.26
CA ASN A 61 -11.60 54.24 -21.35
C ASN A 61 -12.07 53.04 -20.45
N LYS A 62 -12.80 52.07 -20.99
CA LYS A 62 -13.25 50.85 -20.28
C LYS A 62 -12.14 50.06 -19.56
N LEU A 63 -10.86 50.30 -19.87
CA LEU A 63 -9.70 49.69 -19.22
C LEU A 63 -9.44 50.18 -17.79
N ALA A 64 -9.94 51.36 -17.41
CA ALA A 64 -9.79 51.89 -16.05
C ALA A 64 -10.37 50.94 -14.99
N TYR A 65 -11.53 50.32 -15.27
CA TYR A 65 -12.19 49.38 -14.37
C TYR A 65 -11.42 48.06 -14.19
N PHE A 66 -10.66 47.64 -15.21
CA PHE A 66 -9.79 46.47 -15.09
C PHE A 66 -8.54 46.79 -14.26
N LEU A 67 -7.99 48.00 -14.42
CA LEU A 67 -6.90 48.48 -13.57
C LEU A 67 -7.34 48.65 -12.12
N MET A 68 -8.58 49.11 -11.90
CA MET A 68 -9.20 49.19 -10.59
C MET A 68 -9.35 47.81 -9.94
N ALA A 69 -9.82 46.79 -10.67
CA ALA A 69 -9.89 45.42 -10.17
C ALA A 69 -8.50 44.83 -9.87
N PHE A 70 -7.48 45.16 -10.68
CA PHE A 70 -6.09 44.79 -10.43
C PHE A 70 -5.50 45.49 -9.18
N ARG A 71 -5.85 46.76 -8.96
CA ARG A 71 -5.42 47.56 -7.81
C ARG A 71 -6.02 47.02 -6.50
N ILE A 72 -7.33 46.71 -6.52
CA ILE A 72 -8.03 46.07 -5.41
C ILE A 72 -7.39 44.72 -5.06
N SER A 73 -7.00 43.94 -6.06
CA SER A 73 -6.40 42.62 -5.83
C SER A 73 -4.97 42.68 -5.28
N SER A 74 -4.23 43.77 -5.51
CA SER A 74 -2.93 44.01 -4.86
C SER A 74 -3.03 44.57 -3.44
N GLY A 75 -4.25 44.84 -2.94
CA GLY A 75 -4.50 45.35 -1.60
C GLY A 75 -4.48 46.88 -1.49
N ASP A 76 -4.62 47.58 -2.62
CA ASP A 76 -4.76 49.03 -2.65
C ASP A 76 -6.26 49.40 -2.78
N PHE A 77 -6.76 50.13 -1.78
CA PHE A 77 -8.19 50.34 -1.51
C PHE A 77 -8.64 51.80 -1.68
N GLN A 78 -8.09 52.54 -2.62
CA GLN A 78 -8.56 53.91 -2.90
C GLN A 78 -9.97 53.90 -3.51
N LEU A 79 -10.89 54.73 -2.98
CA LEU A 79 -12.35 54.68 -3.24
C LEU A 79 -12.95 55.99 -3.74
N ASP A 80 -12.20 56.77 -4.51
CA ASP A 80 -12.49 58.20 -4.68
C ASP A 80 -13.86 58.52 -5.33
N ASP A 81 -14.44 57.58 -6.09
CA ASP A 81 -15.70 57.82 -6.83
C ASP A 81 -16.92 57.04 -6.34
N PHE A 82 -16.80 56.23 -5.28
CA PHE A 82 -17.90 55.36 -4.82
C PHE A 82 -19.09 56.15 -4.26
N HIS A 83 -18.84 57.37 -3.75
CA HIS A 83 -19.85 58.24 -3.17
C HIS A 83 -20.60 59.10 -4.20
N SER A 84 -20.13 59.16 -5.45
CA SER A 84 -20.71 60.05 -6.49
C SER A 84 -21.88 59.42 -7.28
N GLN A 85 -22.34 58.23 -6.87
CA GLN A 85 -23.43 57.49 -7.51
C GLN A 85 -24.81 57.83 -6.93
N GLU A 86 -25.89 57.56 -7.68
CA GLU A 86 -27.28 57.70 -7.20
C GLU A 86 -27.51 56.93 -5.90
N ASN A 87 -28.20 57.55 -4.93
CA ASN A 87 -28.34 57.10 -3.53
C ASN A 87 -28.70 55.60 -3.33
N GLY A 88 -29.42 54.97 -4.27
CA GLY A 88 -29.78 53.54 -4.20
C GLY A 88 -28.69 52.57 -4.66
N LEU A 89 -27.79 53.00 -5.56
CA LEU A 89 -26.72 52.16 -6.10
C LEU A 89 -25.48 52.14 -5.20
N VAL A 90 -25.28 53.18 -4.38
CA VAL A 90 -24.13 53.31 -3.48
C VAL A 90 -24.01 52.09 -2.56
N VAL A 91 -25.10 51.68 -1.90
CA VAL A 91 -25.09 50.54 -0.96
C VAL A 91 -24.73 49.22 -1.67
N LEU A 92 -25.27 49.00 -2.88
CA LEU A 92 -24.96 47.83 -3.70
C LEU A 92 -23.47 47.83 -4.11
N THR A 93 -22.94 49.00 -4.48
CA THR A 93 -21.55 49.17 -4.90
C THR A 93 -20.58 48.86 -3.77
N TRP A 94 -20.87 49.35 -2.56
CA TRP A 94 -20.10 49.02 -1.35
C TRP A 94 -20.12 47.52 -1.02
N LEU A 95 -21.28 46.86 -1.14
CA LEU A 95 -21.42 45.43 -0.87
C LEU A 95 -20.64 44.59 -1.89
N ILE A 96 -20.79 44.88 -3.19
CA ILE A 96 -20.07 44.17 -4.27
C ILE A 96 -18.56 44.40 -4.13
N TRP A 97 -18.14 45.63 -3.81
CA TRP A 97 -16.74 45.94 -3.58
C TRP A 97 -16.15 45.15 -2.41
N LEU A 98 -16.85 45.08 -1.27
CA LEU A 98 -16.40 44.32 -0.11
C LEU A 98 -16.26 42.82 -0.44
N VAL A 99 -17.22 42.27 -1.17
CA VAL A 99 -17.16 40.87 -1.65
C VAL A 99 -15.99 40.68 -2.62
N ALA A 100 -15.75 41.63 -3.52
CA ALA A 100 -14.65 41.58 -4.47
C ALA A 100 -13.28 41.64 -3.78
N VAL A 101 -13.09 42.56 -2.82
CA VAL A 101 -11.88 42.68 -2.00
C VAL A 101 -11.61 41.36 -1.27
N MET A 102 -12.60 40.83 -0.54
CA MET A 102 -12.43 39.59 0.21
C MET A 102 -12.08 38.42 -0.70
N THR A 103 -12.80 38.28 -1.83
CA THR A 103 -12.57 37.18 -2.77
C THR A 103 -11.20 37.28 -3.44
N LEU A 104 -10.86 38.44 -4.01
CA LEU A 104 -9.59 38.64 -4.71
C LEU A 104 -8.40 38.50 -3.77
N TYR A 105 -8.47 39.06 -2.57
CA TYR A 105 -7.38 39.01 -1.60
C TYR A 105 -7.16 37.59 -1.06
N ILE A 106 -8.23 36.87 -0.70
CA ILE A 106 -8.13 35.49 -0.22
C ILE A 106 -7.53 34.58 -1.31
N VAL A 107 -8.02 34.69 -2.55
CA VAL A 107 -7.50 33.90 -3.68
C VAL A 107 -6.04 34.22 -3.94
N PHE A 108 -5.66 35.51 -3.93
CA PHE A 108 -4.28 35.94 -4.17
C PHE A 108 -3.32 35.46 -3.08
N MET A 109 -3.67 35.67 -1.79
CA MET A 109 -2.81 35.28 -0.67
C MET A 109 -2.69 33.77 -0.51
N ASN A 110 -3.80 33.03 -0.57
CA ASN A 110 -3.78 31.56 -0.45
C ASN A 110 -2.92 30.94 -1.55
N PHE A 111 -2.97 31.50 -2.75
CA PHE A 111 -2.13 31.05 -3.84
C PHE A 111 -0.64 31.33 -3.60
N ILE A 112 -0.29 32.57 -3.23
CA ILE A 112 1.11 32.96 -2.98
C ILE A 112 1.72 32.06 -1.90
N ILE A 113 0.99 31.83 -0.80
CA ILE A 113 1.46 30.97 0.28
C ILE A 113 1.67 29.54 -0.21
N THR A 114 0.73 28.99 -0.98
CA THR A 114 0.82 27.62 -1.50
C THR A 114 2.01 27.46 -2.44
N VAL A 115 2.19 28.37 -3.40
CA VAL A 115 3.27 28.27 -4.38
C VAL A 115 4.63 28.59 -3.79
N ILE A 116 4.75 29.59 -2.91
CA ILE A 116 6.00 29.82 -2.20
C ILE A 116 6.36 28.59 -1.37
N SER A 117 5.39 27.96 -0.69
CA SER A 117 5.65 26.75 0.11
C SER A 117 6.10 25.56 -0.75
N GLU A 118 5.42 25.28 -1.86
CA GLU A 118 5.80 24.19 -2.77
C GLU A 118 7.17 24.44 -3.43
N SER A 119 7.40 25.67 -3.88
CA SER A 119 8.66 26.06 -4.53
C SER A 119 9.82 26.06 -3.54
N TYR A 120 9.59 26.54 -2.30
CA TYR A 120 10.54 26.49 -1.20
C TYR A 120 10.96 25.06 -0.90
N GLU A 121 10.00 24.15 -0.69
CA GLU A 121 10.30 22.74 -0.38
C GLU A 121 11.10 22.08 -1.51
N ARG A 122 10.69 22.29 -2.77
CA ARG A 122 11.36 21.73 -3.95
C ARG A 122 12.81 22.16 -4.07
N VAL A 123 13.10 23.45 -3.87
CA VAL A 123 14.45 24.01 -3.99
C VAL A 123 15.28 23.68 -2.76
N MET A 124 14.70 23.73 -1.56
CA MET A 124 15.37 23.36 -0.31
C MET A 124 15.89 21.92 -0.38
N GLN A 125 15.09 20.98 -0.91
CA GLN A 125 15.49 19.58 -1.06
C GLN A 125 16.67 19.36 -2.04
N LYS A 126 16.91 20.28 -2.97
CA LYS A 126 17.96 20.15 -4.00
C LYS A 126 19.05 21.21 -3.91
N LEU A 127 19.03 22.05 -2.87
CA LEU A 127 19.89 23.23 -2.72
C LEU A 127 21.36 22.93 -2.97
N VAL A 128 21.90 21.89 -2.32
CA VAL A 128 23.32 21.51 -2.45
C VAL A 128 23.65 21.06 -3.88
N LEU A 129 22.80 20.23 -4.48
CA LEU A 129 23.00 19.72 -5.83
C LEU A 129 22.95 20.86 -6.87
N GLU A 130 21.92 21.70 -6.79
CA GLU A 130 21.74 22.85 -7.69
C GLU A 130 22.89 23.86 -7.52
N SER A 131 23.37 24.09 -6.30
CA SER A 131 24.57 24.92 -6.06
C SER A 131 25.79 24.37 -6.80
N TYR A 132 26.04 23.05 -6.75
CA TYR A 132 27.15 22.44 -7.48
C TYR A 132 26.96 22.49 -9.00
N ILE A 133 25.76 22.24 -9.51
CA ILE A 133 25.45 22.36 -10.94
C ILE A 133 25.72 23.78 -11.43
N LEU A 134 25.31 24.79 -10.67
CA LEU A 134 25.54 26.18 -11.01
C LEU A 134 27.02 26.54 -10.99
N LYS A 135 27.78 26.05 -10.00
CA LYS A 135 29.24 26.23 -9.95
C LYS A 135 29.92 25.59 -11.16
N ALA A 136 29.51 24.38 -11.54
CA ALA A 136 30.02 23.69 -12.73
C ALA A 136 29.69 24.47 -14.02
N ASN A 137 28.46 24.96 -14.15
CA ASN A 137 28.05 25.79 -15.30
C ASN A 137 28.84 27.09 -15.36
N MET A 138 29.08 27.76 -14.23
CA MET A 138 29.91 28.97 -14.18
C MET A 138 31.37 28.70 -14.58
N ILE A 139 31.92 27.54 -14.20
CA ILE A 139 33.25 27.11 -14.64
C ILE A 139 33.26 26.89 -16.16
N PHE A 140 32.26 26.17 -16.69
CA PHE A 140 32.13 25.92 -18.13
C PHE A 140 31.98 27.21 -18.94
N GLU A 141 31.09 28.12 -18.52
CA GLU A 141 30.90 29.44 -19.15
C GLU A 141 32.22 30.22 -19.17
N ARG A 142 32.99 30.17 -18.09
CA ARG A 142 34.32 30.81 -18.01
C ARG A 142 35.34 30.14 -18.93
N GLU A 143 35.35 28.82 -19.02
CA GLU A 143 36.25 28.05 -19.90
C GLU A 143 35.98 28.30 -21.39
N GLN A 144 34.77 28.72 -21.78
CA GLN A 144 34.50 29.11 -23.17
C GLN A 144 35.30 30.35 -23.62
N PHE A 145 35.79 31.16 -22.69
CA PHE A 145 36.63 32.32 -22.99
C PHE A 145 38.13 32.00 -23.00
N PHE A 146 38.51 30.73 -22.80
CA PHE A 146 39.92 30.33 -22.77
C PHE A 146 40.49 30.14 -24.17
N THR A 147 41.73 30.58 -24.35
CA THR A 147 42.51 30.28 -25.56
C THR A 147 43.16 28.89 -25.46
N LYS A 148 43.63 28.35 -26.59
CA LYS A 148 44.28 27.02 -26.64
C LYS A 148 45.54 26.93 -25.76
N ASP A 149 46.18 28.06 -25.46
CA ASP A 149 47.36 28.12 -24.60
C ASP A 149 46.98 28.14 -23.11
N ASP A 150 45.81 28.69 -22.75
CA ASP A 150 45.30 28.68 -21.38
C ASP A 150 45.01 27.26 -20.87
N PHE A 151 44.60 26.35 -21.76
CA PHE A 151 44.37 24.93 -21.43
C PHE A 151 45.66 24.16 -21.11
N LYS A 152 46.83 24.67 -21.52
CA LYS A 152 48.14 24.08 -21.19
C LYS A 152 48.73 24.65 -19.91
N ASN A 153 48.10 25.68 -19.33
CA ASN A 153 48.59 26.35 -18.15
C ASN A 153 48.36 25.48 -16.91
N THR A 154 49.45 25.02 -16.29
CA THR A 154 49.46 24.19 -15.08
C THR A 154 48.85 24.89 -13.86
N LYS A 155 48.67 26.21 -13.90
CA LYS A 155 47.98 26.99 -12.86
C LYS A 155 46.45 26.84 -12.93
N TYR A 156 45.88 26.75 -14.14
CA TYR A 156 44.42 26.58 -14.32
C TYR A 156 44.03 25.10 -14.37
N PHE A 157 44.89 24.26 -14.96
CA PHE A 157 44.66 22.82 -15.12
C PHE A 157 45.84 22.02 -14.55
N PRO A 158 45.97 21.92 -13.21
CA PRO A 158 47.00 21.11 -12.59
C PRO A 158 46.78 19.61 -12.84
N SER A 159 47.85 18.83 -12.96
CA SER A 159 47.79 17.37 -13.19
C SER A 159 47.45 16.54 -11.95
N TYR A 160 46.93 17.16 -10.88
CA TYR A 160 46.64 16.51 -9.61
C TYR A 160 45.28 16.97 -9.07
N ILE A 161 44.58 16.05 -8.40
CA ILE A 161 43.29 16.32 -7.75
C ILE A 161 43.50 16.31 -6.24
N VAL A 162 43.10 17.39 -5.57
CA VAL A 162 43.16 17.48 -4.10
C VAL A 162 41.84 16.98 -3.52
N VAL A 163 41.87 15.79 -2.91
CA VAL A 163 40.72 15.24 -2.18
C VAL A 163 40.88 15.58 -0.70
N ARG A 164 39.96 16.37 -0.15
CA ARG A 164 39.94 16.71 1.28
C ARG A 164 38.83 15.94 1.98
N ARG A 165 39.16 15.25 3.08
CA ARG A 165 38.17 14.69 4.01
C ARG A 165 37.90 15.73 5.11
N PRO A 166 36.63 16.09 5.40
CA PRO A 166 36.33 16.97 6.52
C PRO A 166 36.76 16.29 7.84
N LEU A 167 37.58 16.98 8.63
CA LEU A 167 38.11 16.49 9.91
C LEU A 167 37.05 16.53 11.03
N ASN A 168 36.16 17.52 10.98
CA ASN A 168 34.98 17.64 11.82
C ASN A 168 33.85 18.17 10.94
N ALA A 169 32.76 17.42 10.79
CA ALA A 169 31.55 17.93 10.18
C ALA A 169 30.87 18.88 11.17
N THR A 170 31.39 20.09 11.35
CA THR A 170 30.58 21.18 11.93
C THR A 170 29.52 21.50 10.89
N ILE A 171 28.32 20.97 11.14
CA ILE A 171 27.13 21.18 10.33
C ILE A 171 26.88 22.69 10.33
N LYS A 172 26.99 23.33 9.16
CA LYS A 172 26.47 24.69 8.98
C LYS A 172 24.94 24.59 9.12
N GLU A 173 24.33 25.47 9.91
CA GLU A 173 22.90 25.49 10.23
C GLU A 173 21.99 25.34 8.98
N ASP A 174 22.35 25.92 7.84
CA ASP A 174 21.58 25.78 6.58
C ASP A 174 21.55 24.35 5.98
N GLY A 175 22.42 23.45 6.44
CA GLY A 175 22.49 22.05 6.04
C GLY A 175 21.75 21.08 6.98
N GLU A 176 21.22 21.57 8.11
CA GLU A 176 20.58 20.73 9.13
C GLU A 176 19.28 20.09 8.64
N TRP A 177 18.47 20.80 7.85
CA TRP A 177 17.24 20.23 7.27
C TRP A 177 17.54 19.05 6.34
N GLN A 178 18.60 19.16 5.54
CA GLN A 178 19.05 18.07 4.66
C GLN A 178 19.58 16.87 5.46
N GLY A 179 20.33 17.13 6.53
CA GLY A 179 20.77 16.10 7.47
C GLY A 179 19.58 15.40 8.11
N PHE A 180 18.62 16.16 8.63
CA PHE A 180 17.41 15.65 9.27
C PHE A 180 16.55 14.80 8.32
N ILE A 181 16.24 15.29 7.11
CA ILE A 181 15.44 14.54 6.14
C ILE A 181 16.19 13.27 5.68
N LYS A 182 17.50 13.35 5.49
CA LYS A 182 18.33 12.20 5.15
C LYS A 182 18.36 11.17 6.27
N ASP A 183 18.52 11.60 7.51
CA ASP A 183 18.57 10.74 8.69
C ASP A 183 17.20 10.13 8.98
N LEU A 184 16.13 10.88 8.80
CA LEU A 184 14.75 10.39 8.89
C LEU A 184 14.46 9.35 7.81
N LYS A 185 14.88 9.59 6.56
CA LYS A 185 14.76 8.62 5.47
C LYS A 185 15.58 7.36 5.74
N ASN A 186 16.80 7.50 6.25
CA ASN A 186 17.66 6.38 6.63
C ASN A 186 17.08 5.60 7.80
N THR A 187 16.48 6.29 8.78
CA THR A 187 15.81 5.68 9.93
C THR A 187 14.59 4.91 9.46
N ILE A 188 13.71 5.50 8.64
CA ILE A 188 12.55 4.82 8.05
C ILE A 188 13.00 3.59 7.26
N ARG A 189 14.03 3.73 6.42
CA ARG A 189 14.57 2.61 5.63
C ARG A 189 15.11 1.50 6.52
N THR A 190 15.90 1.85 7.53
CA THR A 190 16.48 0.88 8.48
C THR A 190 15.39 0.19 9.29
N THR A 191 14.41 0.93 9.80
CA THR A 191 13.25 0.40 10.52
C THR A 191 12.39 -0.49 9.64
N ALA A 192 12.15 -0.12 8.38
CA ALA A 192 11.41 -0.94 7.43
C ALA A 192 12.14 -2.24 7.08
N VAL A 193 13.47 -2.17 6.88
CA VAL A 193 14.30 -3.36 6.65
C VAL A 193 14.31 -4.27 7.88
N LYS A 194 14.47 -3.70 9.08
CA LYS A 194 14.45 -4.44 10.35
C LYS A 194 13.09 -5.08 10.60
N SER A 195 12.00 -4.33 10.46
CA SER A 195 10.64 -4.86 10.58
C SER A 195 10.36 -5.99 9.58
N LYS A 196 10.81 -5.85 8.32
CA LYS A 196 10.67 -6.92 7.33
C LYS A 196 11.48 -8.16 7.72
N ALA A 197 12.69 -7.99 8.24
CA ALA A 197 13.51 -9.09 8.74
C ALA A 197 12.85 -9.79 9.95
N ASP A 198 12.33 -9.02 10.91
CA ASP A 198 11.63 -9.53 12.09
C ASP A 198 10.36 -10.31 11.68
N ILE A 199 9.59 -9.82 10.70
CA ILE A 199 8.42 -10.52 10.15
C ILE A 199 8.82 -11.84 9.48
N ILE A 200 9.89 -11.84 8.67
CA ILE A 200 10.38 -13.06 8.01
C ILE A 200 10.86 -14.08 9.05
N GLN A 201 11.61 -13.63 10.06
CA GLN A 201 12.08 -14.49 11.13
C GLN A 201 10.91 -15.09 11.92
N ASN A 202 9.93 -14.27 12.29
CA ASN A 202 8.75 -14.74 12.99
C ASN A 202 7.92 -15.72 12.13
N SER A 203 7.77 -15.44 10.83
CA SER A 203 7.11 -16.35 9.91
C SER A 203 7.83 -17.70 9.79
N ASN A 204 9.16 -17.70 9.80
CA ASN A 204 9.94 -18.94 9.76
C ASN A 204 9.81 -19.75 11.05
N LEU A 205 9.81 -19.09 12.21
CA LEU A 205 9.59 -19.74 13.51
C LEU A 205 8.20 -20.37 13.58
N ILE A 206 7.15 -19.63 13.18
CA ILE A 206 5.79 -20.16 13.12
C ILE A 206 5.69 -21.35 12.17
N ASN A 207 6.35 -21.29 11.00
CA ASN A 207 6.37 -22.41 10.07
C ASN A 207 7.07 -23.63 10.66
N GLN A 208 8.18 -23.45 11.38
CA GLN A 208 8.89 -24.54 12.05
C GLN A 208 8.04 -25.17 13.16
N GLU A 209 7.39 -24.36 13.99
CA GLU A 209 6.46 -24.86 15.03
C GLU A 209 5.29 -25.62 14.40
N LEU A 210 4.70 -25.09 13.33
CA LEU A 210 3.64 -25.77 12.60
C LEU A 210 4.11 -27.11 12.03
N SER A 211 5.31 -27.17 11.43
CA SER A 211 5.88 -28.42 10.92
C SER A 211 6.06 -29.45 12.02
N GLN A 212 6.60 -29.06 13.19
CA GLN A 212 6.75 -29.96 14.34
C GLN A 212 5.41 -30.49 14.85
N ILE A 213 4.39 -29.62 14.97
CA ILE A 213 3.04 -30.02 15.39
C ILE A 213 2.41 -30.99 14.37
N LEU A 214 2.63 -30.75 13.08
CA LEU A 214 2.18 -31.64 12.00
C LEU A 214 2.85 -33.01 12.09
N ASP A 215 4.17 -33.07 12.28
CA ASP A 215 4.93 -34.31 12.42
C ASP A 215 4.52 -35.11 13.67
N GLU A 216 4.29 -34.44 14.79
CA GLU A 216 3.77 -35.09 15.99
C GLU A 216 2.37 -35.68 15.75
N LYS A 217 1.48 -34.94 15.09
CA LYS A 217 0.14 -35.43 14.76
C LYS A 217 0.18 -36.60 13.78
N ILE A 218 1.03 -36.55 12.76
CA ILE A 218 1.22 -37.65 11.80
C ILE A 218 1.73 -38.89 12.52
N THR A 219 2.70 -38.75 13.42
CA THR A 219 3.24 -39.87 14.20
C THR A 219 2.16 -40.51 15.08
N ARG A 220 1.37 -39.70 15.79
CA ARG A 220 0.24 -40.20 16.60
C ARG A 220 -0.84 -40.88 15.75
N LEU A 221 -1.12 -40.35 14.56
CA LEU A 221 -2.06 -40.94 13.60
C LEU A 221 -1.55 -42.30 13.12
N ASN A 222 -0.27 -42.41 12.75
CA ASN A 222 0.33 -43.66 12.30
C ASN A 222 0.30 -44.72 13.41
N GLN A 223 0.65 -44.36 14.65
CA GLN A 223 0.54 -45.28 15.80
C GLN A 223 -0.90 -45.78 16.01
N LYS A 224 -1.90 -44.90 15.91
CA LYS A 224 -3.30 -45.29 15.99
C LYS A 224 -3.71 -46.19 14.82
N HIS A 225 -3.22 -45.91 13.63
CA HIS A 225 -3.49 -46.73 12.44
C HIS A 225 -2.90 -48.13 12.62
N ASP A 226 -1.65 -48.26 13.07
CA ASP A 226 -0.99 -49.54 13.31
C ASP A 226 -1.73 -50.38 14.37
N LEU A 227 -2.12 -49.77 15.49
CA LEU A 227 -2.95 -50.42 16.52
C LEU A 227 -4.30 -50.89 15.96
N THR A 228 -4.94 -50.06 15.13
CA THR A 228 -6.22 -50.42 14.51
C THR A 228 -6.05 -51.57 13.51
N GLN A 229 -4.94 -51.57 12.77
CA GLN A 229 -4.61 -52.62 11.82
C GLN A 229 -4.29 -53.94 12.54
N GLU A 230 -3.55 -53.90 13.66
CA GLU A 230 -3.28 -55.07 14.49
C GLU A 230 -4.57 -55.64 15.09
N ASN A 231 -5.42 -54.78 15.67
CA ASN A 231 -6.73 -55.17 16.19
C ASN A 231 -7.60 -55.80 15.08
N SER A 232 -7.56 -55.25 13.86
CA SER A 232 -8.32 -55.80 12.72
C SER A 232 -7.84 -57.21 12.32
N LYS A 233 -6.52 -57.48 12.37
CA LYS A 233 -5.96 -58.82 12.12
C LYS A 233 -6.35 -59.81 13.21
N GLN A 234 -6.29 -59.39 14.48
CA GLN A 234 -6.74 -60.24 15.59
C GLN A 234 -8.23 -60.60 15.47
N LEU A 235 -9.07 -59.64 15.09
CA LEU A 235 -10.48 -59.91 14.80
C LEU A 235 -10.65 -60.88 13.62
N ASP A 236 -9.90 -60.71 12.54
CA ASP A 236 -9.95 -61.61 11.38
C ASP A 236 -9.56 -63.06 11.75
N ASP A 237 -8.53 -63.22 12.60
CA ASP A 237 -8.10 -64.52 13.10
C ASP A 237 -9.14 -65.14 14.05
N GLN A 238 -9.77 -64.35 14.92
CA GLN A 238 -10.89 -64.81 15.74
C GLN A 238 -12.08 -65.25 14.90
N VAL A 239 -12.42 -64.50 13.85
CA VAL A 239 -13.50 -64.84 12.91
C VAL A 239 -13.19 -66.15 12.17
N LYS A 240 -11.96 -66.35 11.70
CA LYS A 240 -11.54 -67.64 11.11
C LYS A 240 -11.63 -68.79 12.10
N GLY A 241 -11.25 -68.56 13.36
CA GLY A 241 -11.39 -69.55 14.43
C GLY A 241 -12.85 -69.95 14.66
N LEU A 242 -13.76 -68.98 14.69
CA LEU A 242 -15.20 -69.21 14.81
C LEU A 242 -15.79 -69.93 13.59
N ASP A 243 -15.33 -69.60 12.37
CA ASP A 243 -15.75 -70.30 11.14
C ASP A 243 -15.33 -71.79 11.16
N LEU A 244 -14.12 -72.08 11.63
CA LEU A 244 -13.64 -73.47 11.81
C LEU A 244 -14.46 -74.22 12.86
N GLN A 245 -14.76 -73.58 14.00
CA GLN A 245 -15.65 -74.17 15.02
C GLN A 245 -17.06 -74.40 14.45
N GLY A 246 -17.60 -73.46 13.68
CA GLY A 246 -18.89 -73.58 13.00
C GLY A 246 -18.93 -74.77 12.04
N LYS A 247 -17.89 -74.96 11.22
CA LYS A 247 -17.75 -76.13 10.33
C LYS A 247 -17.64 -77.45 11.11
N GLY A 248 -16.91 -77.45 12.23
CA GLY A 248 -16.78 -78.62 13.11
C GLY A 248 -18.13 -79.02 13.74
N LEU A 249 -18.89 -78.04 14.22
CA LEU A 249 -20.25 -78.22 14.72
C LEU A 249 -21.19 -78.75 13.62
N ASP A 250 -21.15 -78.20 12.41
CA ASP A 250 -21.96 -78.68 11.27
C ASP A 250 -21.66 -80.16 10.93
N ALA A 251 -20.38 -80.55 10.98
CA ALA A 251 -19.98 -81.95 10.79
C ALA A 251 -20.51 -82.86 11.91
N GLN A 252 -20.46 -82.42 13.17
CA GLN A 252 -21.03 -83.16 14.29
C GLN A 252 -22.55 -83.30 14.17
N VAL A 253 -23.25 -82.23 13.79
CA VAL A 253 -24.71 -82.24 13.56
C VAL A 253 -25.07 -83.20 12.43
N LYS A 254 -24.32 -83.22 11.32
CA LYS A 254 -24.51 -84.19 10.23
C LYS A 254 -24.29 -85.62 10.69
N GLY A 255 -23.25 -85.88 11.49
CA GLY A 255 -22.99 -87.20 12.07
C GLY A 255 -24.10 -87.65 13.03
N LEU A 256 -24.59 -86.74 13.88
CA LEU A 256 -25.71 -86.99 14.78
C LEU A 256 -26.98 -87.31 13.99
N ASN A 257 -27.27 -86.54 12.94
CA ASN A 257 -28.42 -86.75 12.07
C ASN A 257 -28.37 -88.13 11.39
N ALA A 258 -27.19 -88.57 10.92
CA ALA A 258 -27.01 -89.90 10.37
C ALA A 258 -27.25 -91.02 11.40
N ASN A 259 -26.80 -90.83 12.64
CA ASN A 259 -27.05 -91.77 13.74
C ASN A 259 -28.54 -91.85 14.10
N VAL A 260 -29.23 -90.71 14.15
CA VAL A 260 -30.68 -90.64 14.37
C VAL A 260 -31.42 -91.37 13.25
N LEU A 261 -31.01 -91.19 11.98
CA LEU A 261 -31.60 -91.90 10.85
C LEU A 261 -31.39 -93.43 10.95
N LYS A 262 -30.24 -93.87 11.45
CA LYS A 262 -29.95 -95.29 11.68
C LYS A 262 -30.83 -95.86 12.79
N ILE A 263 -30.95 -95.15 13.91
CA ILE A 263 -31.86 -95.52 15.01
C ILE A 263 -33.30 -95.58 14.51
N GLN A 264 -33.73 -94.65 13.67
CA GLN A 264 -35.07 -94.67 13.09
C GLN A 264 -35.30 -95.91 12.23
N LYS A 265 -34.32 -96.31 11.40
CA LYS A 265 -34.37 -97.57 10.62
C LYS A 265 -34.37 -98.81 11.52
N ASP A 266 -33.54 -98.84 12.55
CA ASP A 266 -33.47 -99.95 13.50
C ASP A 266 -34.80 -100.07 14.27
N MET A 267 -35.44 -98.95 14.60
CA MET A 267 -36.76 -98.91 15.23
C MET A 267 -37.87 -99.41 14.30
N GLU A 268 -37.82 -99.08 13.02
CA GLU A 268 -38.72 -99.65 11.99
C GLU A 268 -38.50 -101.16 11.83
N PHE A 269 -37.24 -101.62 11.85
CA PHE A 269 -36.90 -103.04 11.78
C PHE A 269 -37.37 -103.81 13.02
N ILE A 270 -37.21 -103.24 14.22
CA ILE A 270 -37.74 -103.82 15.46
C ILE A 270 -39.27 -103.87 15.40
N LYS A 271 -39.92 -102.82 14.90
CA LYS A 271 -41.37 -102.77 14.71
C LYS A 271 -41.85 -103.86 13.74
N SER A 272 -41.17 -104.07 12.62
CA SER A 272 -41.50 -105.14 11.66
C SER A 272 -41.22 -106.54 12.23
N SER A 273 -40.12 -106.72 12.94
CA SER A 273 -39.75 -107.98 13.59
C SER A 273 -40.72 -108.37 14.71
N LEU A 274 -41.14 -107.41 15.55
CA LEU A 274 -42.19 -107.61 16.55
C LEU A 274 -43.53 -107.96 15.89
N SER A 275 -43.84 -107.34 14.75
CA SER A 275 -45.04 -107.68 13.98
C SER A 275 -45.00 -109.13 13.46
N GLN A 276 -43.83 -109.61 13.02
CA GLN A 276 -43.62 -111.01 12.62
C GLN A 276 -43.66 -111.99 13.81
N ILE A 277 -43.10 -111.64 14.97
CA ILE A 277 -43.15 -112.49 16.17
C ILE A 277 -44.58 -112.60 16.70
N LEU A 278 -45.35 -111.51 16.67
CA LEU A 278 -46.78 -111.53 16.99
C LEU A 278 -47.59 -112.39 15.99
N GLN A 279 -47.16 -112.49 14.73
CA GLN A 279 -47.73 -113.43 13.78
C GLN A 279 -47.33 -114.90 14.07
N ASN A 280 -46.10 -115.15 14.50
CA ASN A 280 -45.60 -116.51 14.77
C ASN A 280 -46.00 -117.09 16.13
N GLN A 281 -46.30 -116.27 17.15
CA GLN A 281 -46.82 -116.78 18.43
C GLN A 281 -48.26 -117.31 18.33
N ASN A 282 -48.95 -117.10 17.21
CA ASN A 282 -50.25 -117.71 16.94
C ASN A 282 -50.18 -119.10 16.28
N GLN A 283 -48.99 -119.72 16.15
CA GLN A 283 -48.84 -121.02 15.51
C GLN A 283 -47.92 -122.01 16.28
N LEU A 284 -48.61 -122.97 16.94
CA LEU A 284 -48.21 -124.36 17.31
C LEU A 284 -47.35 -124.61 18.58
N PRO A 285 -47.37 -125.82 19.16
CA PRO A 285 -48.51 -126.55 19.77
C PRO A 285 -48.15 -127.13 21.17
N ARG A 286 -49.14 -127.39 22.04
CA ARG A 286 -48.92 -128.06 23.35
C ARG A 286 -49.03 -129.58 23.18
N ILE A 287 -47.93 -130.29 23.40
CA ILE A 287 -47.85 -131.75 23.50
C ILE A 287 -47.99 -132.16 24.97
N GLU A 288 -48.90 -133.11 25.19
CA GLU A 288 -49.01 -134.17 26.21
C GLU A 288 -48.47 -133.94 27.62
N PHE A 289 -49.39 -133.84 28.59
CA PHE A 289 -49.77 -134.95 29.47
C PHE A 289 -51.29 -134.97 29.64
#